data_AF-A0A258IWL1-F1
#
_entry.id   AF-A0A258IWL1-F1
#
_cell.length_a   1.000
_cell.length_b   1.000
_cell.length_c   1.000
_cell.angle_alpha   90.00
_cell.angle_beta   90.00
_cell.angle_gamma   90.00
#
_symmetry.space_group_name_H-M   'P 1'
#
loop_
_entity.id
_entity.type
_entity.pdbx_description
1 polymer ?
#
loop_
_entity_poly.entity_id
_entity_poly.type
_entity_poly.pdbx_seq_one_letter_code
_entity_poly.pdbx_strand_id
1 'polypeptide(L)'
;MRLHERSFPAVGEEVEAEIGQPVMILERYYAGQSLRLLEPIKSGSALGNKIVLAPGLYALAVENDKGRYYEAVGGVTLNALGMNMPWPKGGILVPSDAPDTPRAYWENDLGMRASGSLSQPKITDAGIAEVSADGFRVTLSYTGVSKGTVSLSYREFIRDMARPAFSQELTYDLGEGDEIGFRGARLKVLKATNTSIHYQVVKPLAAPGPQ
;
A
#
# COMPACT_ATOMS: atom_id res chain seq x y z
N MET A 1 5.55 12.59 -5.28
CA MET A 1 5.08 11.25 -5.70
C MET A 1 3.69 11.39 -6.28
N ARG A 2 3.37 10.70 -7.39
CA ARG A 2 2.02 10.73 -7.96
C ARG A 2 1.20 9.59 -7.34
N LEU A 3 0.00 9.90 -6.86
CA LEU A 3 -0.95 8.90 -6.39
C LEU A 3 -1.58 8.21 -7.60
N HIS A 4 -1.61 6.88 -7.57
CA HIS A 4 -2.23 6.03 -8.56
C HIS A 4 -3.19 5.05 -7.88
N GLU A 5 -4.12 4.54 -8.67
CA GLU A 5 -5.11 3.55 -8.29
C GLU A 5 -5.01 2.37 -9.25
N ARG A 6 -5.19 1.17 -8.73
CA ARG A 6 -5.29 -0.04 -9.54
C ARG A 6 -6.40 -0.92 -9.01
N SER A 7 -7.25 -1.39 -9.91
CA SER A 7 -8.28 -2.36 -9.60
C SER A 7 -7.97 -3.72 -10.22
N PHE A 8 -8.34 -4.76 -9.50
CA PHE A 8 -8.24 -6.15 -9.91
C PHE A 8 -9.60 -6.84 -9.69
N PRO A 9 -9.94 -7.87 -10.49
CA PRO A 9 -9.25 -8.31 -11.72
C PRO A 9 -9.29 -7.26 -12.84
N ALA A 10 -8.55 -7.51 -13.93
CA ALA A 10 -8.51 -6.59 -15.07
C ALA A 10 -9.84 -6.59 -15.85
N VAL A 11 -10.15 -5.49 -16.53
CA VAL A 11 -11.35 -5.42 -17.39
C VAL A 11 -11.30 -6.48 -18.48
N GLY A 12 -12.40 -7.21 -18.64
CA GLY A 12 -12.56 -8.31 -19.58
C GLY A 12 -12.10 -9.67 -19.05
N GLU A 13 -11.43 -9.73 -17.90
CA GLU A 13 -10.98 -10.97 -17.29
C GLU A 13 -12.15 -11.77 -16.70
N GLU A 14 -12.18 -13.07 -16.97
CA GLU A 14 -13.10 -14.04 -16.35
C GLU A 14 -12.39 -14.72 -15.18
N VAL A 15 -12.98 -14.65 -14.00
CA VAL A 15 -12.38 -15.10 -12.75
C VAL A 15 -13.40 -15.86 -11.92
N GLU A 16 -12.94 -16.93 -11.25
CA GLU A 16 -13.69 -17.60 -10.20
C GLU A 16 -13.15 -17.17 -8.83
N ALA A 17 -14.04 -16.77 -7.94
CA ALA A 17 -13.74 -16.44 -6.55
C ALA A 17 -14.57 -17.31 -5.61
N GLU A 18 -13.94 -17.86 -4.58
CA GLU A 18 -14.65 -18.59 -3.53
C GLU A 18 -15.39 -17.64 -2.57
N ILE A 19 -16.36 -18.18 -1.83
CA ILE A 19 -17.05 -17.43 -0.78
C ILE A 19 -16.05 -16.83 0.22
N GLY A 20 -16.25 -15.55 0.54
CA GLY A 20 -15.36 -14.77 1.40
C GLY A 20 -14.18 -14.12 0.68
N GLN A 21 -13.86 -14.53 -0.55
CA GLN A 21 -12.82 -13.89 -1.34
C GLN A 21 -13.30 -12.59 -2.00
N PRO A 22 -12.41 -11.60 -2.18
CA PRO A 22 -12.71 -10.42 -2.99
C PRO A 22 -12.98 -10.79 -4.44
N VAL A 23 -14.10 -10.29 -4.99
CA VAL A 23 -14.38 -10.29 -6.44
C VAL A 23 -13.83 -9.04 -7.11
N MET A 24 -13.63 -7.96 -6.36
CA MET A 24 -12.86 -6.82 -6.82
C MET A 24 -12.04 -6.25 -5.68
N ILE A 25 -10.82 -5.84 -6.02
CA ILE A 25 -9.92 -5.12 -5.14
C ILE A 25 -9.57 -3.81 -5.83
N LEU A 26 -9.47 -2.74 -5.06
CA LEU A 26 -8.85 -1.48 -5.47
C LEU A 26 -7.78 -1.15 -4.44
N GLU A 27 -6.59 -0.82 -4.91
CA GLU A 27 -5.48 -0.37 -4.07
C GLU A 27 -4.97 0.99 -4.56
N ARG A 28 -4.48 1.79 -3.61
CA ARG A 28 -3.74 3.00 -3.92
C ARG A 28 -2.25 2.76 -3.74
N TYR A 29 -1.48 3.32 -4.67
CA TYR A 29 -0.03 3.28 -4.61
C TYR A 29 0.55 4.60 -5.09
N TYR A 30 1.70 4.94 -4.54
CA TYR A 30 2.56 5.96 -5.09
C TYR A 30 3.51 5.31 -6.10
N ALA A 31 3.64 5.92 -7.27
CA ALA A 31 4.76 5.62 -8.16
C ALA A 31 5.80 6.73 -7.99
N GLY A 32 7.03 6.35 -7.70
CA GLY A 32 8.10 7.30 -7.47
C GLY A 32 9.48 6.68 -7.60
N GLN A 33 10.46 7.54 -7.89
CA GLN A 33 11.85 7.15 -7.85
C GLN A 33 12.17 6.57 -6.47
N SER A 34 12.83 5.43 -6.45
CA SER A 34 13.08 4.68 -5.23
C SER A 34 14.47 4.07 -5.26
N LEU A 35 15.01 3.82 -4.07
CA LEU A 35 16.17 2.97 -3.90
C LEU A 35 15.77 1.72 -3.13
N ARG A 36 16.58 0.67 -3.25
CA ARG A 36 16.43 -0.55 -2.48
C ARG A 36 17.63 -0.74 -1.58
N LEU A 37 17.38 -0.86 -0.28
CA LEU A 37 18.37 -1.32 0.69
C LEU A 37 18.33 -2.85 0.73
N LEU A 38 19.46 -3.51 0.48
CA LEU A 38 19.52 -4.97 0.37
C LEU A 38 19.65 -5.67 1.72
N GLU A 39 20.29 -5.02 2.70
CA GLU A 39 20.59 -5.59 4.01
C GLU A 39 20.27 -4.59 5.13
N PRO A 40 19.86 -5.06 6.32
CA PRO A 40 19.58 -4.16 7.43
C PRO A 40 20.85 -3.40 7.80
N ILE A 41 20.72 -2.11 8.09
CA ILE A 41 21.85 -1.29 8.50
C ILE A 41 21.49 -0.39 9.68
N LYS A 42 22.43 -0.29 10.63
CA LYS A 42 22.29 0.57 11.81
C LYS A 42 22.97 1.91 11.53
N SER A 43 22.33 3.00 11.94
CA SER A 43 22.95 4.33 11.90
C SER A 43 24.04 4.45 12.96
N GLY A 44 25.22 4.95 12.60
CA GLY A 44 26.25 5.38 13.55
C GLY A 44 26.02 6.82 14.03
N SER A 45 26.26 7.09 15.31
CA SER A 45 26.26 8.44 15.91
C SER A 45 27.15 8.49 17.15
N ALA A 46 27.67 9.68 17.48
CA ALA A 46 28.51 9.92 18.67
C ALA A 46 27.83 9.56 20.00
N LEU A 47 26.49 9.45 20.03
CA LEU A 47 25.70 9.05 21.20
C LEU A 47 25.13 7.63 21.10
N GLY A 48 25.66 6.80 20.18
CA GLY A 48 25.20 5.43 19.93
C GLY A 48 24.16 5.31 18.80
N ASN A 49 23.85 4.07 18.43
CA ASN A 49 22.95 3.75 17.31
C ASN A 49 21.53 4.21 17.63
N LYS A 50 20.95 5.09 16.80
CA LYS A 50 19.59 5.59 17.03
C LYS A 50 18.55 4.93 16.14
N ILE A 51 18.86 4.56 14.89
CA ILE A 51 17.89 3.87 14.04
C ILE A 51 18.47 2.63 13.35
N VAL A 52 17.60 1.66 13.10
CA VAL A 52 17.83 0.52 12.22
C VAL A 52 16.95 0.67 11.00
N LEU A 53 17.59 0.69 9.84
CA LEU A 53 16.97 0.68 8.53
C LEU A 53 16.81 -0.79 8.10
N ALA A 54 15.59 -1.23 7.85
CA ALA A 54 15.31 -2.59 7.36
C ALA A 54 15.54 -2.68 5.84
N PRO A 55 15.88 -3.87 5.29
CA PRO A 55 15.87 -4.09 3.86
C PRO A 55 14.51 -3.76 3.25
N GLY A 56 14.51 -3.23 2.04
CA GLY A 56 13.28 -2.89 1.35
C GLY A 56 13.39 -1.67 0.47
N LEU A 57 12.23 -1.21 0.00
CA LEU A 57 12.12 0.00 -0.81
C LEU A 57 12.10 1.24 0.08
N TYR A 58 12.83 2.26 -0.36
CA TYR A 58 12.80 3.60 0.19
C TYR A 58 12.46 4.55 -0.96
N ALA A 59 11.45 5.36 -0.75
CA ALA A 59 10.82 6.11 -1.82
C ALA A 59 11.21 7.58 -1.73
N LEU A 60 11.53 8.22 -2.87
CA LEU A 60 11.96 9.62 -2.91
C LEU A 60 10.85 10.52 -2.37
N ALA A 61 11.11 11.11 -1.21
CA ALA A 61 10.19 12.00 -0.51
C ALA A 61 10.55 13.47 -0.73
N VAL A 62 11.85 13.79 -0.79
CA VAL A 62 12.36 15.16 -0.99
C VAL A 62 13.55 15.13 -1.94
N GLU A 63 13.58 16.07 -2.87
CA GLU A 63 14.74 16.39 -3.70
C GLU A 63 14.92 17.91 -3.72
N ASN A 64 16.14 18.36 -3.44
CA ASN A 64 16.54 19.76 -3.53
C ASN A 64 18.04 19.87 -3.83
N ASP A 65 18.56 21.09 -3.81
CA ASP A 65 19.97 21.41 -4.01
C ASP A 65 20.92 20.65 -3.08
N LYS A 66 20.48 20.31 -1.86
CA LYS A 66 21.29 19.60 -0.85
C LYS A 66 21.33 18.09 -1.03
N GLY A 67 20.36 17.51 -1.74
CA GLY A 67 20.34 16.08 -2.00
C GLY A 67 18.94 15.49 -2.14
N ARG A 68 18.91 14.16 -2.11
CA ARG A 68 17.71 13.34 -2.21
C ARG A 68 17.48 12.57 -0.92
N TYR A 69 16.28 12.71 -0.37
CA TYR A 69 15.84 11.94 0.79
C TYR A 69 14.82 10.88 0.37
N TYR A 70 15.14 9.63 0.66
CA TYR A 70 14.31 8.46 0.41
C TYR A 70 13.77 7.94 1.74
N GLU A 71 12.46 8.02 1.94
CA GLU A 71 11.77 7.61 3.16
C GLU A 71 11.45 6.11 3.13
N ALA A 72 11.57 5.44 4.27
CA ALA A 72 11.23 4.04 4.42
C ALA A 72 9.72 3.85 4.37
N VAL A 73 9.23 2.99 3.47
CA VAL A 73 7.78 2.75 3.28
C VAL A 73 7.09 2.23 4.55
N GLY A 74 7.78 1.39 5.32
CA GLY A 74 7.27 0.81 6.58
C GLY A 74 7.76 1.53 7.83
N GLY A 75 8.37 2.71 7.70
CA GLY A 75 9.12 3.35 8.77
C GLY A 75 10.44 2.65 9.08
N VAL A 76 11.04 3.03 10.21
CA VAL A 76 12.34 2.52 10.69
C VAL A 76 12.19 2.06 12.14
N THR A 77 13.20 1.37 12.66
CA THR A 77 13.21 1.01 14.09
C THR A 77 14.09 1.98 14.85
N LEU A 78 13.53 2.72 15.81
CA LEU A 78 14.31 3.51 16.77
C LEU A 78 14.87 2.59 17.86
N ASN A 79 16.16 2.69 18.12
CA ASN A 79 16.79 2.14 19.31
C ASN A 79 16.99 3.28 20.33
N ALA A 80 16.29 3.22 21.45
CA ALA A 80 16.39 4.20 22.52
C ALA A 80 16.37 3.48 23.87
N LEU A 81 17.35 3.79 24.73
CA LEU A 81 17.47 3.20 26.08
C LEU A 81 17.43 1.66 26.08
N GLY A 82 18.01 1.02 25.06
CA GLY A 82 18.02 -0.45 24.92
C GLY A 82 16.72 -1.05 24.39
N MET A 83 15.70 -0.24 24.11
CA MET A 83 14.42 -0.68 23.54
C MET A 83 14.36 -0.41 22.05
N ASN A 84 13.76 -1.33 21.30
CA ASN A 84 13.43 -1.17 19.88
C ASN A 84 11.97 -0.76 19.76
N MET A 85 11.72 0.38 19.12
CA MET A 85 10.37 0.91 18.92
C MET A 85 10.15 1.20 17.43
N PRO A 86 8.95 0.93 16.89
CA PRO A 86 8.58 1.40 15.57
C PRO A 86 8.69 2.93 15.51
N TRP A 87 9.23 3.44 14.41
CA TRP A 87 9.39 4.87 14.19
C TRP A 87 8.91 5.24 12.79
N PRO A 88 7.88 6.11 12.67
CA PRO A 88 7.18 6.29 11.40
C PRO A 88 8.00 7.05 10.36
N LYS A 89 8.86 8.00 10.77
CA LYS A 89 9.56 8.93 9.87
C LYS A 89 11.06 8.71 9.89
N GLY A 90 11.58 7.99 8.90
CA GLY A 90 13.00 7.71 8.78
C GLY A 90 13.37 7.14 7.43
N GLY A 91 14.64 7.30 7.03
CA GLY A 91 15.08 6.91 5.70
C GLY A 91 16.55 7.15 5.42
N ILE A 92 16.87 7.21 4.13
CA ILE A 92 18.22 7.38 3.61
C ILE A 92 18.30 8.73 2.90
N LEU A 93 19.23 9.58 3.35
CA LEU A 93 19.62 10.80 2.68
C LEU A 93 20.86 10.54 1.82
N VAL A 94 20.78 10.87 0.54
CA VAL A 94 21.89 10.88 -0.41
C VAL A 94 22.26 12.35 -0.65
N PRO A 95 23.36 12.86 -0.07
CA PRO A 95 23.79 14.25 -0.25
C PRO A 95 24.22 14.53 -1.71
N SER A 96 23.93 15.73 -2.22
CA SER A 96 24.35 16.15 -3.56
C SER A 96 25.88 16.32 -3.68
N ASP A 97 26.52 16.76 -2.60
CA ASP A 97 27.96 17.04 -2.51
C ASP A 97 28.82 15.80 -2.25
N ALA A 98 28.22 14.73 -1.72
CA ALA A 98 28.88 13.48 -1.39
C ALA A 98 27.95 12.26 -1.60
N PRO A 99 27.54 11.97 -2.85
CA PRO A 99 26.54 10.94 -3.15
C PRO A 99 26.97 9.52 -2.73
N ASP A 100 28.28 9.26 -2.68
CA ASP A 100 28.84 7.97 -2.23
C ASP A 100 28.85 7.81 -0.70
N THR A 101 28.36 8.81 0.04
CA THR A 101 28.26 8.78 1.51
C THR A 101 26.82 8.95 2.01
N PRO A 102 25.90 7.99 1.74
CA PRO A 102 24.54 8.09 2.22
C PRO A 102 24.49 8.12 3.74
N ARG A 103 23.47 8.78 4.27
CA ARG A 103 23.24 8.94 5.71
C ARG A 103 21.86 8.46 6.10
N ALA A 104 21.74 7.93 7.31
CA ALA A 104 20.45 7.74 7.92
C ALA A 104 19.89 9.11 8.30
N TYR A 105 18.60 9.35 8.07
CA TYR A 105 17.90 10.57 8.46
C TYR A 105 16.54 10.21 9.07
N TRP A 106 16.17 10.83 10.18
CA TRP A 106 14.87 10.62 10.83
C TRP A 106 14.39 11.90 11.53
N GLU A 107 13.07 11.98 11.70
CA GLU A 107 12.38 13.11 12.31
C GLU A 107 11.42 12.61 13.41
N ASN A 108 11.24 13.37 14.48
CA ASN A 108 10.21 13.10 15.49
C ASN A 108 8.94 13.94 15.26
N ASP A 109 7.88 13.64 16.01
CA ASP A 109 6.61 14.36 15.87
C ASP A 109 6.68 15.84 16.29
N LEU A 110 7.76 16.25 16.96
CA LEU A 110 8.05 17.65 17.32
C LEU A 110 8.88 18.37 16.22
N GLY A 111 9.14 17.72 15.08
CA GLY A 111 9.94 18.28 13.99
C GLY A 111 11.45 18.33 14.25
N MET A 112 11.93 17.67 15.31
CA MET A 112 13.37 17.53 15.54
C MET A 112 13.95 16.51 14.55
N ARG A 113 15.01 16.94 13.86
CA ARG A 113 15.67 16.19 12.80
C ARG A 113 17.03 15.72 13.24
N ALA A 114 17.37 14.50 12.89
CA ALA A 114 18.68 13.94 13.18
C ALA A 114 19.18 13.11 12.00
N SER A 115 20.50 12.95 11.95
CA SER A 115 21.17 12.11 10.95
C SER A 115 22.30 11.30 11.57
N GLY A 116 22.64 10.19 10.93
CA GLY A 116 23.70 9.28 11.34
C GLY A 116 24.45 8.71 10.14
N SER A 117 25.69 8.30 10.34
CA SER A 117 26.50 7.68 9.28
C SER A 117 25.98 6.28 8.96
N LEU A 118 26.09 5.86 7.69
CA LEU A 118 25.85 4.49 7.27
C LEU A 118 27.19 3.89 6.83
N SER A 119 27.64 2.84 7.51
CA SER A 119 28.87 2.14 7.17
C SER A 119 28.61 1.18 6.01
N GLN A 120 29.08 1.53 4.81
CA GLN A 120 28.98 0.69 3.60
C GLN A 120 27.56 0.16 3.28
N PRO A 121 26.56 1.05 3.11
CA PRO A 121 25.21 0.62 2.79
C PRO A 121 25.14 -0.09 1.42
N LYS A 122 24.52 -1.26 1.38
CA LYS A 122 24.24 -1.98 0.12
C LYS A 122 22.93 -1.47 -0.48
N ILE A 123 23.03 -0.42 -1.29
CA ILE A 123 21.90 0.25 -1.93
C ILE A 123 21.97 0.03 -3.44
N THR A 124 20.82 -0.23 -4.05
CA THR A 124 20.66 -0.22 -5.51
C THR A 124 19.59 0.78 -5.91
N ASP A 125 19.76 1.43 -7.06
CA ASP A 125 18.67 2.17 -7.69
C ASP A 125 17.54 1.17 -8.02
N ALA A 126 16.31 1.51 -7.62
CA ALA A 126 15.13 0.71 -7.91
C ALA A 126 14.28 1.34 -9.03
N GLY A 127 14.74 2.45 -9.63
CA GLY A 127 14.00 3.18 -10.64
C GLY A 127 12.67 3.69 -10.09
N ILE A 128 11.63 3.65 -10.92
CA ILE A 128 10.26 3.95 -10.48
C ILE A 128 9.66 2.68 -9.85
N ALA A 129 9.45 2.72 -8.54
CA ALA A 129 8.80 1.64 -7.81
C ALA A 129 7.39 2.04 -7.36
N GLU A 130 6.53 1.04 -7.26
CA GLU A 130 5.19 1.16 -6.69
C GLU A 130 5.25 0.92 -5.19
N VAL A 131 4.73 1.87 -4.44
CA VAL A 131 4.78 1.90 -2.98
C VAL A 131 3.35 2.03 -2.49
N SER A 132 2.90 1.13 -1.63
CA SER A 132 1.55 1.18 -1.06
C SER A 132 1.28 2.57 -0.46
N ALA A 133 0.23 3.23 -0.94
CA ALA A 133 -0.14 4.56 -0.46
C ALA A 133 -1.01 4.39 0.78
N ASP A 134 -0.42 4.61 1.94
CA ASP A 134 -1.08 4.56 3.25
C ASP A 134 -1.76 3.21 3.57
N GLY A 135 -1.45 2.14 2.82
CA GLY A 135 -2.14 0.86 2.91
C GLY A 135 -3.62 0.94 2.56
N PHE A 136 -4.03 1.92 1.75
CA PHE A 136 -5.43 2.07 1.37
C PHE A 136 -5.85 0.97 0.39
N ARG A 137 -6.91 0.25 0.76
CA ARG A 137 -7.48 -0.82 -0.04
C ARG A 137 -8.98 -0.83 0.11
N VAL A 138 -9.68 -1.17 -0.97
CA VAL A 138 -11.12 -1.40 -0.99
C VAL A 138 -11.35 -2.79 -1.53
N THR A 139 -12.27 -3.52 -0.91
CA THR A 139 -12.69 -4.85 -1.37
C THR A 139 -14.19 -4.88 -1.58
N LEU A 140 -14.61 -5.48 -2.68
CA LEU A 140 -15.95 -6.00 -2.88
C LEU A 140 -15.81 -7.53 -2.88
N SER A 141 -16.44 -8.22 -1.93
CA SER A 141 -16.26 -9.66 -1.72
C SER A 141 -17.56 -10.41 -1.86
N TYR A 142 -17.51 -11.61 -2.43
CA TYR A 142 -18.68 -12.48 -2.55
C TYR A 142 -18.99 -13.15 -1.22
N THR A 143 -20.22 -12.99 -0.72
CA THR A 143 -20.64 -13.56 0.58
C THR A 143 -21.70 -14.65 0.44
N GLY A 144 -22.15 -14.93 -0.77
CA GLY A 144 -23.02 -16.07 -1.07
C GLY A 144 -24.15 -15.74 -2.03
N VAL A 145 -24.99 -16.73 -2.27
CA VAL A 145 -26.20 -16.60 -3.10
C VAL A 145 -27.35 -17.35 -2.44
N SER A 146 -28.56 -16.79 -2.52
CA SER A 146 -29.77 -17.44 -2.04
C SER A 146 -30.92 -17.12 -2.97
N LYS A 147 -31.58 -18.15 -3.51
CA LYS A 147 -32.76 -18.03 -4.39
C LYS A 147 -32.55 -17.06 -5.58
N GLY A 148 -31.36 -17.05 -6.16
CA GLY A 148 -31.01 -16.15 -7.27
C GLY A 148 -30.53 -14.75 -6.83
N THR A 149 -30.60 -14.42 -5.54
CA THR A 149 -30.04 -13.18 -5.00
C THR A 149 -28.58 -13.40 -4.58
N VAL A 150 -27.65 -12.70 -5.23
CA VAL A 150 -26.23 -12.65 -4.86
C VAL A 150 -26.00 -11.62 -3.77
N SER A 151 -25.24 -11.99 -2.75
CA SER A 151 -24.79 -11.12 -1.67
C SER A 151 -23.31 -10.79 -1.82
N LEU A 152 -22.97 -9.52 -1.67
CA LEU A 152 -21.61 -9.00 -1.66
C LEU A 152 -21.37 -8.16 -0.40
N SER A 153 -20.13 -8.10 0.08
CA SER A 153 -19.72 -7.18 1.13
C SER A 153 -18.69 -6.17 0.61
N TYR A 154 -18.90 -4.91 0.91
CA TYR A 154 -17.99 -3.81 0.62
C TYR A 154 -17.22 -3.43 1.88
N ARG A 155 -15.90 -3.24 1.79
CA ARG A 155 -15.05 -2.77 2.90
C ARG A 155 -13.89 -1.89 2.44
N GLU A 156 -13.62 -0.83 3.18
CA GLU A 156 -12.40 -0.01 3.04
C GLU A 156 -11.40 -0.28 4.17
N PHE A 157 -10.11 -0.22 3.85
CA PHE A 157 -8.98 -0.45 4.73
C PHE A 157 -7.95 0.68 4.60
N ILE A 158 -7.26 1.00 5.69
CA ILE A 158 -6.05 1.84 5.71
C ILE A 158 -5.03 1.13 6.61
N ARG A 159 -3.79 1.00 6.16
CA ARG A 159 -2.72 0.26 6.87
C ARG A 159 -3.18 -1.12 7.36
N ASP A 160 -3.88 -1.85 6.48
CA ASP A 160 -4.49 -3.16 6.75
C ASP A 160 -5.59 -3.18 7.84
N MET A 161 -5.92 -2.05 8.44
CA MET A 161 -7.01 -1.93 9.40
C MET A 161 -8.32 -1.61 8.66
N ALA A 162 -9.34 -2.46 8.87
CA ALA A 162 -10.68 -2.18 8.37
C ALA A 162 -11.19 -0.85 8.94
N ARG A 163 -11.89 -0.06 8.12
CA ARG A 163 -12.56 1.16 8.56
C ARG A 163 -14.06 0.86 8.71
N PRO A 164 -14.56 0.53 9.93
CA PRO A 164 -15.90 -0.04 10.08
C PRO A 164 -17.04 0.89 9.62
N ALA A 165 -16.84 2.21 9.69
CA ALA A 165 -17.79 3.18 9.17
C ALA A 165 -17.97 3.13 7.63
N PHE A 166 -17.10 2.40 6.92
CA PHE A 166 -17.08 2.28 5.46
C PHE A 166 -17.24 0.83 5.02
N SER A 167 -18.22 0.14 5.60
CA SER A 167 -18.67 -1.17 5.15
C SER A 167 -20.15 -1.17 4.77
N GLN A 168 -20.51 -1.93 3.75
CA GLN A 168 -21.89 -2.11 3.30
C GLN A 168 -22.12 -3.56 2.89
N GLU A 169 -23.24 -4.13 3.31
CA GLU A 169 -23.74 -5.40 2.76
C GLU A 169 -24.68 -5.09 1.60
N LEU A 170 -24.51 -5.81 0.50
CA LEU A 170 -25.16 -5.53 -0.78
C LEU A 170 -25.82 -6.81 -1.29
N THR A 171 -27.00 -6.67 -1.89
CA THR A 171 -27.74 -7.79 -2.48
C THR A 171 -28.27 -7.43 -3.85
N TYR A 172 -28.15 -8.35 -4.80
CA TYR A 172 -28.59 -8.17 -6.19
C TYR A 172 -29.37 -9.40 -6.65
N ASP A 173 -30.55 -9.19 -7.21
CA ASP A 173 -31.37 -10.26 -7.77
C ASP A 173 -30.96 -10.54 -9.22
N LEU A 174 -30.47 -11.75 -9.49
CA LEU A 174 -30.08 -12.16 -10.85
C LEU A 174 -31.28 -12.42 -11.77
N GLY A 175 -32.51 -12.39 -11.24
CA GLY A 175 -33.74 -12.36 -12.05
C GLY A 175 -33.92 -11.06 -12.84
N GLU A 176 -33.31 -9.96 -12.38
CA GLU A 176 -33.35 -8.64 -13.05
C GLU A 176 -32.21 -8.46 -14.08
N GLY A 177 -31.25 -9.39 -14.12
CA GLY A 177 -30.12 -9.37 -15.04
C GLY A 177 -28.87 -10.04 -14.47
N ASP A 178 -27.89 -10.30 -15.32
CA ASP A 178 -26.62 -10.92 -14.93
C ASP A 178 -25.52 -9.90 -14.58
N GLU A 179 -25.77 -8.60 -14.72
CA GLU A 179 -24.79 -7.55 -14.38
C GLU A 179 -25.06 -6.96 -12.98
N ILE A 180 -24.07 -7.06 -12.10
CA ILE A 180 -24.06 -6.39 -10.80
C ILE A 180 -23.32 -5.06 -10.92
N GLY A 181 -23.95 -3.99 -10.45
CA GLY A 181 -23.38 -2.65 -10.45
C GLY A 181 -23.30 -2.01 -9.07
N PHE A 182 -22.11 -1.54 -8.70
CA PHE A 182 -21.87 -0.87 -7.42
C PHE A 182 -20.86 0.29 -7.59
N ARG A 183 -21.24 1.51 -7.18
CA ARG A 183 -20.38 2.71 -7.25
C ARG A 183 -19.63 2.88 -8.59
N GLY A 184 -20.32 2.63 -9.71
CA GLY A 184 -19.75 2.73 -11.06
C GLY A 184 -19.02 1.46 -11.55
N ALA A 185 -18.58 0.58 -10.66
CA ALA A 185 -18.05 -0.74 -11.00
C ALA A 185 -19.14 -1.64 -11.58
N ARG A 186 -18.76 -2.57 -12.45
CA ARG A 186 -19.66 -3.53 -13.09
C ARG A 186 -18.98 -4.89 -13.21
N LEU A 187 -19.70 -5.94 -12.81
CA LEU A 187 -19.32 -7.32 -13.06
C LEU A 187 -20.49 -8.09 -13.64
N LYS A 188 -20.21 -8.92 -14.63
CA LYS A 188 -21.17 -9.83 -15.23
C LYS A 188 -21.04 -11.19 -14.57
N VAL A 189 -22.08 -11.65 -13.90
CA VAL A 189 -22.14 -12.95 -13.25
C VAL A 189 -22.38 -14.03 -14.30
N LEU A 190 -21.44 -14.96 -14.41
CA LEU A 190 -21.56 -16.12 -15.29
C LEU A 190 -22.18 -17.31 -14.55
N LYS A 191 -21.83 -17.47 -13.27
CA LYS A 191 -22.38 -18.48 -12.37
C LYS A 191 -22.18 -18.07 -10.92
N ALA A 192 -23.17 -18.27 -10.06
CA ALA A 192 -23.04 -18.10 -8.62
C ALA A 192 -23.56 -19.35 -7.89
N THR A 193 -22.83 -19.82 -6.90
CA THR A 193 -23.18 -20.97 -6.05
C THR A 193 -22.92 -20.62 -4.59
N ASN A 194 -23.36 -21.48 -3.66
CA ASN A 194 -23.06 -21.29 -2.24
C ASN A 194 -21.55 -21.43 -1.90
N THR A 195 -20.70 -21.80 -2.85
CA THR A 195 -19.25 -21.98 -2.66
C THR A 195 -18.40 -21.01 -3.46
N SER A 196 -18.85 -20.57 -4.64
CA SER A 196 -18.08 -19.70 -5.53
C SER A 196 -18.94 -18.84 -6.44
N ILE A 197 -18.30 -17.84 -7.05
CA ILE A 197 -18.85 -17.01 -8.11
C ILE A 197 -17.86 -16.97 -9.27
N HIS A 198 -18.34 -17.29 -10.48
CA HIS A 198 -17.64 -17.09 -11.73
C HIS A 198 -18.21 -15.84 -12.41
N TYR A 199 -17.36 -14.89 -12.75
CA TYR A 199 -17.78 -13.58 -13.27
C TYR A 199 -16.75 -12.99 -14.23
N GLN A 200 -17.19 -12.03 -15.02
CA GLN A 200 -16.33 -11.19 -15.86
C GLN A 200 -16.34 -9.75 -15.37
N VAL A 201 -15.17 -9.11 -15.30
CA VAL A 201 -15.08 -7.68 -14.98
C VAL A 201 -15.47 -6.84 -16.20
N VAL A 202 -16.54 -6.05 -16.09
CA VAL A 202 -17.01 -5.16 -17.16
C VAL A 202 -16.50 -3.73 -16.94
N LYS A 203 -16.54 -3.24 -15.69
CA LYS A 203 -15.96 -1.95 -15.29
C LYS A 203 -15.27 -2.09 -13.93
N PRO A 204 -14.06 -1.54 -13.77
CA PRO A 204 -13.26 -1.73 -12.57
C PRO A 204 -13.89 -1.01 -11.37
N LEU A 205 -13.48 -1.42 -10.18
CA LEU A 205 -13.79 -0.68 -8.96
C LEU A 205 -13.05 0.67 -9.00
N ALA A 206 -13.75 1.75 -8.67
CA ALA A 206 -13.17 3.07 -8.56
C ALA A 206 -13.12 3.51 -7.10
N ALA A 207 -12.18 4.38 -6.75
CA ALA A 207 -12.13 4.90 -5.41
C ALA A 207 -13.41 5.67 -5.06
N PRO A 208 -13.84 5.63 -3.78
CA PRO A 208 -14.80 6.60 -3.30
C PRO A 208 -14.25 8.01 -3.54
N GLY A 209 -15.12 8.92 -4.00
CA GLY A 209 -14.79 10.33 -4.13
C GLY A 209 -14.31 10.94 -2.79
N PRO A 210 -13.64 12.11 -2.82
CA PRO A 210 -13.25 12.80 -1.61
C PRO A 210 -14.48 13.04 -0.72
N GLN A 211 -14.37 12.68 0.55
CA GLN A 211 -15.35 12.97 1.59
C GLN A 211 -15.01 14.28 2.28
#